data_AF-W0ZF72-F1
#
_entry.id   AF-W0ZF72-F1
#
_cell.length_a   1.000
_cell.length_b   1.000
_cell.length_c   1.000
_cell.angle_alpha   90.00
_cell.angle_beta   90.00
_cell.angle_gamma   90.00
#
_symmetry.space_group_name_H-M   'P 1'
#
loop_
_entity.id
_entity.type
_entity.pdbx_description
1 polymer ?
#
loop_
_entity_poly.entity_id
_entity_poly.type
_entity_poly.pdbx_seq_one_letter_code
_entity_poly.pdbx_strand_id
1 'polypeptide(L)'
;LTESIPFFREIVTGGFEKFIKVTMKLPLTGEQYSEKVTENCVAIWKSLGIYTDSEAKAVKRFLEVFKDQTFPPGASILFALSPNGSLTIAFSKDDSIP
;
A
#
# COMPACT_ATOMS: atom_id res chain seq x y z
N LEU A 1 10.93 21.28 7.44
CA LEU A 1 9.65 20.54 7.22
C LEU A 1 9.89 19.06 6.98
N THR A 2 10.85 18.71 6.11
CA THR A 2 11.19 17.33 5.71
C THR A 2 11.60 16.38 6.85
N GLU A 3 12.04 16.92 7.99
CA GLU A 3 12.47 16.13 9.15
C GLU A 3 11.37 15.94 10.22
N SER A 4 10.20 16.54 10.03
CA SER A 4 9.14 16.52 11.05
C SER A 4 8.33 15.23 11.00
N ILE A 5 8.70 14.24 11.82
CA ILE A 5 7.93 13.00 11.99
C ILE A 5 6.45 13.28 12.37
N PRO A 6 6.13 14.20 13.30
CA PRO A 6 4.74 14.48 13.67
C PRO A 6 3.91 14.97 12.48
N PHE A 7 4.47 15.84 11.64
CA PHE A 7 3.81 16.35 10.46
C PHE A 7 3.38 15.24 9.47
N PHE A 8 4.28 14.29 9.18
CA PHE A 8 3.94 13.18 8.29
C PHE A 8 2.94 12.21 8.92
N ARG A 9 2.98 12.02 10.25
CA ARG A 9 1.97 11.21 10.95
C ARG A 9 0.58 11.82 10.82
N GLU A 10 0.46 13.14 10.99
CA GLU A 10 -0.82 13.85 10.80
C GLU A 10 -1.35 13.70 9.37
N ILE A 11 -0.47 13.69 8.36
CA ILE A 11 -0.88 13.42 6.96
C ILE A 11 -1.41 12.00 6.82
N VAL A 12 -0.72 11.01 7.39
CA VAL A 12 -1.13 9.59 7.30
C VAL A 12 -2.46 9.35 8.01
N THR A 13 -2.61 9.84 9.24
CA THR A 13 -3.76 9.54 10.10
C THR A 13 -4.89 10.57 10.04
N GLY A 14 -4.72 11.66 9.28
CA GLY A 14 -5.72 12.73 9.20
C GLY A 14 -7.07 12.25 8.66
N GLY A 15 -8.16 12.89 9.07
CA GLY A 15 -9.54 12.51 8.70
C GLY A 15 -9.96 12.87 7.27
N PHE A 16 -9.08 12.68 6.30
CA PHE A 16 -9.31 12.97 4.89
C PHE A 16 -8.84 11.80 4.01
N GLU A 17 -9.34 11.75 2.77
CA GLU A 17 -8.98 10.72 1.81
C GLU A 17 -7.55 10.94 1.29
N LYS A 18 -6.83 9.84 1.05
CA LYS A 18 -5.51 9.88 0.40
C LYS A 18 -5.50 8.98 -0.81
N PHE A 19 -4.80 9.41 -1.83
CA PHE A 19 -4.58 8.64 -3.04
C PHE A 19 -3.09 8.48 -3.30
N ILE A 20 -2.66 7.26 -3.62
CA ILE A 20 -1.27 6.92 -3.92
C ILE A 20 -1.24 6.23 -5.28
N LYS A 21 -0.47 6.79 -6.21
CA LYS A 21 -0.16 6.16 -7.49
C LYS A 21 1.31 5.73 -7.50
N VAL A 22 1.54 4.43 -7.59
CA VAL A 22 2.88 3.85 -7.74
C VAL A 22 3.04 3.43 -9.18
N THR A 23 3.97 4.04 -9.91
CA THR A 23 4.23 3.74 -11.32
C THR A 23 5.58 3.04 -11.46
N MET A 24 5.58 1.92 -12.16
CA MET A 24 6.73 1.02 -12.23
C MET A 24 7.76 1.56 -13.22
N LYS A 25 8.97 1.81 -12.73
CA LYS A 25 10.13 2.15 -13.58
C LYS A 25 10.76 0.90 -14.18
N LEU A 26 10.82 -0.18 -13.40
CA LEU A 26 11.31 -1.50 -13.79
C LEU A 26 10.17 -2.51 -13.63
N PRO A 27 10.17 -3.62 -14.39
CA PRO A 27 9.16 -4.64 -14.25
C PRO A 27 9.20 -5.27 -12.86
N LEU A 28 8.02 -5.50 -12.27
CA LEU A 28 7.86 -6.21 -11.00
C LEU A 28 6.67 -7.17 -11.08
N THR A 29 6.78 -8.34 -10.46
CA THR A 29 5.60 -9.16 -10.18
C THR A 29 4.83 -8.58 -8.98
N GLY A 30 3.54 -8.88 -8.88
CA GLY A 30 2.76 -8.46 -7.74
C GLY A 30 3.24 -9.09 -6.44
N GLU A 31 3.74 -10.32 -6.46
CA GLU A 31 4.39 -10.96 -5.31
C GLU A 31 5.60 -10.13 -4.84
N GLN A 32 6.55 -9.81 -5.74
CA GLN A 32 7.74 -9.01 -5.40
C GLN A 32 7.39 -7.66 -4.77
N TYR A 33 6.38 -6.98 -5.32
CA TYR A 33 5.92 -5.70 -4.79
C TYR A 33 5.23 -5.86 -3.43
N SER A 34 4.26 -6.76 -3.34
CA SER A 34 3.37 -6.89 -2.18
C SER A 34 4.07 -7.48 -0.96
N GLU A 35 5.02 -8.40 -1.14
CA GLU A 35 5.87 -8.91 -0.06
C GLU A 35 6.70 -7.79 0.55
N LYS A 36 7.30 -6.92 -0.29
CA LYS A 36 8.14 -5.83 0.22
C LYS A 36 7.33 -4.79 1.01
N VAL A 37 6.13 -4.46 0.53
CA VAL A 37 5.22 -3.55 1.25
C VAL A 37 4.79 -4.14 2.59
N THR A 38 4.38 -5.41 2.59
CA THR A 38 3.85 -6.06 3.80
C THR A 38 4.93 -6.38 4.82
N GLU A 39 6.17 -6.68 4.41
CA GLU A 39 7.33 -6.86 5.30
C GLU A 39 7.49 -5.65 6.24
N ASN A 40 7.51 -4.44 5.67
CA ASN A 40 7.65 -3.21 6.42
C ASN A 40 6.46 -2.97 7.37
N CYS A 41 5.23 -3.17 6.89
CA CYS A 41 4.02 -2.99 7.71
C CYS A 41 4.02 -3.95 8.91
N VAL A 42 4.28 -5.24 8.70
CA VAL A 42 4.29 -6.26 9.75
C VAL A 42 5.39 -5.98 10.78
N ALA A 43 6.58 -5.56 10.35
CA ALA A 43 7.66 -5.19 11.26
C ALA A 43 7.25 -4.02 12.18
N ILE A 44 6.64 -2.98 11.62
CA ILE A 44 6.16 -1.82 12.38
C ILE A 44 5.05 -2.22 13.34
N TRP A 45 4.02 -2.94 12.89
CA TRP A 45 2.90 -3.34 13.73
C TRP A 45 3.33 -4.27 14.88
N LYS A 46 4.26 -5.18 14.63
CA LYS A 46 4.86 -6.01 15.69
C LYS A 46 5.64 -5.16 16.69
N SER A 47 6.44 -4.20 16.22
CA SER A 47 7.21 -3.31 17.12
C SER A 47 6.31 -2.42 18.00
N LEU A 48 5.12 -2.07 17.50
CA LEU A 48 4.11 -1.29 18.21
C LEU A 48 3.17 -2.15 19.06
N GLY A 49 3.27 -3.48 18.99
CA GLY A 49 2.39 -4.40 19.72
C GLY A 49 0.94 -4.46 19.21
N ILE A 50 0.68 -4.06 17.97
CA ILE A 50 -0.67 -3.97 17.39
C ILE A 50 -0.93 -4.99 16.28
N TYR A 51 -0.01 -5.94 16.05
CA TYR A 51 -0.19 -6.99 15.06
C TYR A 51 -1.06 -8.13 15.61
N THR A 52 -2.35 -8.13 15.27
CA THR A 52 -3.33 -9.14 15.68
C THR A 52 -3.76 -10.03 14.51
N ASP A 53 -4.70 -10.95 14.75
CA ASP A 53 -5.30 -11.79 13.71
C ASP A 53 -6.00 -10.96 12.62
N SER A 54 -6.51 -9.77 12.97
CA SER A 54 -7.13 -8.87 11.99
C SER A 54 -6.11 -8.34 10.99
N GLU A 55 -4.96 -7.86 11.48
CA GLU A 55 -3.85 -7.40 10.63
C GLU A 55 -3.28 -8.56 9.81
N ALA A 56 -3.14 -9.76 10.39
CA ALA A 56 -2.68 -10.94 9.68
C ALA A 56 -3.62 -11.35 8.53
N LYS A 57 -4.94 -11.30 8.74
CA LYS A 57 -5.94 -11.55 7.68
C LYS A 57 -5.89 -10.47 6.60
N ALA A 58 -5.72 -9.20 6.98
CA ALA A 58 -5.59 -8.10 6.03
C ALA A 58 -4.34 -8.25 5.16
N VAL A 59 -3.19 -8.63 5.75
CA VAL A 59 -1.95 -8.92 5.00
C VAL A 59 -2.15 -10.06 4.03
N LYS A 60 -2.75 -11.18 4.47
CA LYS A 60 -3.03 -12.30 3.58
C LYS A 60 -3.90 -11.87 2.39
N ARG A 61 -4.96 -11.10 2.65
CA ARG A 61 -5.85 -10.61 1.60
C ARG A 61 -5.13 -9.66 0.64
N PHE A 62 -4.26 -8.81 1.16
CA PHE A 62 -3.42 -7.94 0.34
C PHE A 62 -2.54 -8.76 -0.60
N LEU A 63 -1.80 -9.76 -0.09
CA LEU A 63 -0.97 -10.64 -0.92
C LEU A 63 -1.78 -11.37 -2.00
N GLU A 64 -2.96 -11.89 -1.66
CA GLU A 64 -3.87 -12.54 -2.62
C GLU A 64 -4.28 -11.62 -3.78
N VAL A 65 -4.53 -10.34 -3.51
CA VAL A 65 -4.90 -9.34 -4.54
C VAL A 65 -3.77 -9.13 -5.56
N PHE A 66 -2.52 -9.27 -5.15
CA PHE A 66 -1.35 -9.08 -6.01
C PHE A 66 -0.81 -10.36 -6.65
N LYS A 67 -1.22 -11.54 -6.18
CA LYS A 67 -0.62 -12.84 -6.53
C LYS A 67 -0.45 -13.07 -8.04
N ASP A 68 -1.51 -12.86 -8.81
CA ASP A 68 -1.52 -13.12 -10.26
C ASP A 68 -1.22 -11.86 -11.10
N GLN A 69 -0.72 -10.79 -10.47
CA GLN A 69 -0.43 -9.53 -11.15
C GLN A 69 1.02 -9.45 -11.62
N THR A 70 1.24 -8.78 -12.74
CA THR A 70 2.58 -8.41 -13.22
C THR A 70 2.53 -6.99 -13.75
N PHE A 71 3.51 -6.17 -13.36
CA PHE A 71 3.57 -4.76 -13.65
C PHE A 71 4.77 -4.46 -14.55
N PRO A 72 4.59 -4.31 -15.87
CA PRO A 72 5.65 -3.83 -16.74
C PRO A 72 5.98 -2.35 -16.43
N PRO A 73 7.10 -1.82 -16.97
CA PRO A 73 7.38 -0.39 -16.91
C PRO A 73 6.20 0.45 -17.40
N GLY A 74 5.83 1.48 -16.66
CA GLY A 74 4.68 2.36 -16.94
C GLY A 74 3.36 1.91 -16.33
N ALA A 75 3.20 0.63 -15.96
CA ALA A 75 2.00 0.18 -15.25
C ALA A 75 1.95 0.81 -13.85
N SER A 76 0.73 1.01 -13.35
CA SER A 76 0.50 1.69 -12.08
C SER A 76 -0.36 0.87 -11.12
N ILE A 77 -0.01 0.93 -9.83
CA ILE A 77 -0.82 0.44 -8.71
C ILE A 77 -1.41 1.67 -8.02
N LEU A 78 -2.72 1.66 -7.82
CA LEU A 78 -3.49 2.77 -7.27
C LEU A 78 -4.06 2.37 -5.92
N PHE A 79 -3.80 3.19 -4.91
CA PHE A 79 -4.37 3.02 -3.58
C PHE A 79 -5.22 4.22 -3.22
N ALA A 80 -6.46 3.99 -2.79
CA ALA A 80 -7.26 5.00 -2.11
C ALA A 80 -7.45 4.59 -0.64
N LEU A 81 -7.06 5.48 0.27
CA LEU A 81 -7.23 5.33 1.70
C LEU A 81 -8.37 6.25 2.12
N SER A 82 -9.51 5.66 2.48
CA SER A 82 -10.64 6.42 2.95
C SER A 82 -10.40 6.97 4.36
N PRO A 83 -11.10 8.05 4.75
CA PRO A 83 -10.98 8.63 6.10
C PRO A 83 -11.30 7.65 7.24
N ASN A 84 -12.08 6.60 6.96
CA ASN A 84 -12.46 5.56 7.93
C ASN A 84 -11.52 4.34 7.94
N GLY A 85 -10.42 4.38 7.18
CA GLY A 85 -9.37 3.36 7.24
C GLY A 85 -9.49 2.21 6.24
N SER A 86 -10.45 2.26 5.30
CA SER A 86 -10.51 1.27 4.21
C SER A 86 -9.44 1.55 3.17
N LEU A 87 -8.86 0.48 2.64
CA LEU A 87 -7.90 0.52 1.54
C LEU A 87 -8.53 -0.06 0.27
N THR A 88 -8.73 0.78 -0.74
CA THR A 88 -9.11 0.36 -2.09
C THR A 88 -7.86 0.21 -2.94
N ILE A 89 -7.79 -0.87 -3.72
CA ILE A 89 -6.66 -1.20 -4.60
C ILE A 89 -7.19 -1.31 -6.02
N ALA A 90 -6.56 -0.62 -6.96
CA ALA A 90 -6.82 -0.74 -8.38
C ALA A 90 -5.49 -0.84 -9.16
N PHE A 91 -5.57 -1.40 -10.37
CA PHE A 91 -4.42 -1.57 -11.26
C PHE A 91 -4.70 -0.89 -12.60
N SER A 92 -3.70 -0.19 -13.12
CA SER A 92 -3.73 0.35 -14.47
C SER A 92 -2.57 -0.18 -15.29
N LYS A 93 -2.87 -0.55 -16.55
CA LYS A 93 -1.88 -1.04 -17.51
C LYS A 93 -1.07 0.10 -18.13
N ASP A 94 -1.52 1.34 -17.96
CA ASP A 94 -0.90 2.56 -18.45
C ASP A 94 -1.06 3.70 -17.42
N ASP A 95 -0.85 4.95 -17.85
CA ASP A 95 -0.89 6.11 -16.97
C ASP A 95 -2.32 6.61 -16.66
N SER A 96 -3.34 5.98 -17.26
CA SER A 96 -4.75 6.31 -17.04
C SER A 96 -5.20 5.94 -15.62
N ILE A 97 -6.10 6.76 -15.08
CA ILE A 97 -6.82 6.50 -13.84
C ILE A 97 -8.15 5.83 -14.26
N PRO A 98 -8.45 4.60 -13.80
CA PRO A 98 -9.69 3.88 -14.11
C PRO A 98 -10.96 4.59 -13.64
#